data_AF-A0A924Y9S9-F1
#
_entry.id   AF-A0A924Y9S9-F1
#
_cell.length_a   1.000
_cell.length_b   1.000
_cell.length_c   1.000
_cell.angle_alpha   90.00
_cell.angle_beta   90.00
_cell.angle_gamma   90.00
#
_symmetry.space_group_name_H-M   'P 1'
#
loop_
_entity.id
_entity.type
_entity.pdbx_description
1 polymer ?
#
loop_
_entity_poly.entity_id
_entity_poly.type
_entity_poly.pdbx_seq_one_letter_code
_entity_poly.pdbx_strand_id
1 'polypeptide(L)'
;MTNIPSPDSELPLLTVWTVGHSNQSAESLLRLLTDAGIDTLADVRTEPVSRYLPQFNQHDLREAVEGAGIRYVFFGDSLGGRPPEAHFYDEAGHVRYDRMAESDRFRNGVEKLLRGARRGLRIAMLCSEEDPLVCHRHLLVGRVLEKHHGVLTRHLRGDGTAQSTEEAEGPPPPQASLFDDTDEEGARHAWKSIPSVLRKRTPPGFSGD
;
A
#
# COMPACT_ATOMS: atom_id res chain seq x y z
N MET A 1 -43.41 15.10 -12.25
CA MET A 1 -42.77 15.11 -10.92
C MET A 1 -41.35 14.60 -11.11
N THR A 2 -40.47 15.49 -11.52
CA THR A 2 -39.06 15.15 -11.81
C THR A 2 -38.29 15.46 -10.54
N ASN A 3 -37.86 14.43 -9.83
CA ASN A 3 -37.10 14.56 -8.59
C ASN A 3 -35.70 15.05 -8.97
N ILE A 4 -35.47 16.36 -8.83
CA ILE A 4 -34.14 16.94 -8.94
C ILE A 4 -33.42 16.59 -7.63
N PRO A 5 -32.34 15.78 -7.65
CA PRO A 5 -31.59 15.50 -6.43
C PRO A 5 -31.02 16.81 -5.87
N SER A 6 -31.16 17.01 -4.56
CA SER A 6 -30.62 18.16 -3.84
C SER A 6 -29.10 18.29 -4.04
N PRO A 7 -28.56 19.51 -4.10
CA PRO A 7 -27.12 19.77 -4.34
C PRO A 7 -26.18 19.26 -3.23
N ASP A 8 -26.72 18.76 -2.13
CA ASP A 8 -25.97 18.23 -0.98
C ASP A 8 -25.93 16.70 -0.91
N SER A 9 -26.30 15.97 -1.96
CA SER A 9 -26.00 14.54 -2.02
C SER A 9 -24.51 14.37 -2.35
N GLU A 10 -23.65 14.54 -1.36
CA GLU A 10 -22.25 14.12 -1.43
C GLU A 10 -22.22 12.68 -1.93
N LEU A 11 -21.80 12.47 -3.18
CA LEU A 11 -21.49 11.13 -3.65
C LEU A 11 -20.41 10.61 -2.70
N PRO A 12 -20.60 9.42 -2.08
CA PRO A 12 -19.64 8.93 -1.10
C PRO A 12 -18.27 8.87 -1.77
N LEU A 13 -17.29 9.56 -1.17
CA LEU A 13 -15.92 9.55 -1.66
C LEU A 13 -15.42 8.11 -1.72
N LEU A 14 -14.78 7.76 -2.83
CA LEU A 14 -14.24 6.43 -3.04
C LEU A 14 -13.19 6.14 -1.97
N THR A 15 -13.33 5.02 -1.27
CA THR A 15 -12.40 4.62 -0.19
C THR A 15 -11.70 3.32 -0.53
N VAL A 16 -10.38 3.28 -0.37
CA VAL A 16 -9.58 2.04 -0.42
C VAL A 16 -9.00 1.76 0.96
N TRP A 17 -9.13 0.52 1.42
CA TRP A 17 -8.63 0.10 2.72
C TRP A 17 -7.19 -0.39 2.59
N THR A 18 -6.46 -0.41 3.70
CA THR A 18 -5.12 -1.01 3.76
C THR A 18 -4.98 -1.80 5.04
N VAL A 19 -4.12 -2.83 5.05
CA VAL A 19 -3.85 -3.65 6.23
C VAL A 19 -2.42 -4.17 6.20
N GLY A 20 -1.83 -4.30 7.38
CA GLY A 20 -0.51 -4.88 7.60
C GLY A 20 -0.60 -6.19 8.37
N HIS A 21 -0.06 -7.28 7.81
CA HIS A 21 -0.12 -8.55 8.53
C HIS A 21 0.86 -8.60 9.71
N SER A 22 1.98 -7.88 9.66
CA SER A 22 3.01 -7.90 10.71
C SER A 22 3.36 -9.35 11.11
N ASN A 23 3.40 -9.63 12.41
CA ASN A 23 3.53 -10.96 13.01
C ASN A 23 2.20 -11.52 13.53
N GLN A 24 1.05 -11.01 13.06
CA GLN A 24 -0.27 -11.47 13.51
C GLN A 24 -0.55 -12.92 13.09
N SER A 25 -1.54 -13.56 13.71
CA SER A 25 -2.07 -14.83 13.20
C SER A 25 -2.93 -14.61 11.95
N ALA A 26 -3.11 -15.65 11.14
CA ALA A 26 -4.07 -15.61 10.03
C ALA A 26 -5.50 -15.32 10.51
N GLU A 27 -5.88 -15.89 11.66
CA GLU A 27 -7.19 -15.65 12.29
C GLU A 27 -7.41 -14.19 12.66
N SER A 28 -6.41 -13.54 13.28
CA SER A 28 -6.50 -12.10 13.59
C SER A 28 -6.69 -11.27 12.33
N LEU A 29 -5.91 -11.55 11.27
CA LEU A 29 -6.07 -10.86 9.99
C LEU A 29 -7.48 -11.09 9.40
N LEU A 30 -7.97 -12.32 9.39
CA LEU A 30 -9.31 -12.64 8.88
C LEU A 30 -10.41 -11.91 9.66
N ARG A 31 -10.28 -11.82 10.99
CA ARG A 31 -11.20 -11.04 11.82
C ARG A 31 -11.19 -9.57 11.45
N LEU A 32 -10.02 -8.96 11.33
CA LEU A 32 -9.89 -7.55 10.90
C LEU A 32 -10.58 -7.29 9.56
N LEU A 33 -10.37 -8.17 8.58
CA LEU A 33 -10.96 -8.04 7.26
C LEU A 33 -12.48 -8.23 7.28
N THR A 34 -12.97 -9.22 8.03
CA THR A 34 -14.39 -9.54 8.13
C THR A 34 -15.16 -8.47 8.89
N ASP A 35 -14.64 -8.03 10.04
CA ASP A 35 -15.25 -6.98 10.87
C ASP A 35 -15.32 -5.65 10.10
N ALA A 36 -14.33 -5.39 9.24
CA ALA A 36 -14.32 -4.23 8.35
C ALA A 36 -15.15 -4.39 7.07
N GLY A 37 -15.74 -5.56 6.81
CA GLY A 37 -16.57 -5.86 5.64
C GLY A 37 -15.81 -5.87 4.31
N ILE A 38 -14.54 -6.29 4.31
CA ILE A 38 -13.69 -6.32 3.12
C ILE A 38 -14.16 -7.41 2.15
N ASP A 39 -14.43 -7.05 0.90
CA ASP A 39 -14.81 -7.99 -0.16
C ASP A 39 -13.60 -8.61 -0.87
N THR A 40 -12.47 -7.90 -0.88
CA THR A 40 -11.30 -8.27 -1.68
C THR A 40 -10.02 -7.83 -1.00
N LEU A 41 -9.10 -8.77 -0.81
CA LEU A 41 -7.74 -8.54 -0.37
C LEU A 41 -6.82 -8.41 -1.60
N ALA A 42 -6.29 -7.21 -1.82
CA ALA A 42 -5.31 -6.91 -2.84
C ALA A 42 -3.90 -7.06 -2.25
N ASP A 43 -3.21 -8.14 -2.56
CA ASP A 43 -1.85 -8.39 -2.05
C ASP A 43 -0.83 -7.59 -2.88
N VAL A 44 -0.35 -6.48 -2.32
CA VAL A 44 0.62 -5.58 -2.97
C VAL A 44 2.06 -5.91 -2.57
N ARG A 45 2.32 -7.05 -1.92
CA ARG A 45 3.69 -7.49 -1.61
C ARG A 45 4.35 -8.01 -2.88
N THR A 46 5.54 -7.51 -3.23
CA THR A 46 6.28 -8.03 -4.39
C THR A 46 6.53 -9.53 -4.30
N GLU A 47 6.95 -9.99 -3.12
CA GLU A 47 7.30 -11.38 -2.86
C GLU A 47 6.55 -11.87 -1.60
N PRO A 48 5.35 -12.44 -1.77
CA PRO A 48 4.52 -12.91 -0.66
C PRO A 48 4.98 -14.30 -0.18
N VAL A 49 6.25 -14.42 0.22
CA VAL A 49 6.85 -15.66 0.73
C VAL A 49 7.64 -15.38 2.00
N SER A 50 7.40 -16.18 3.03
CA SER A 50 8.07 -16.11 4.32
C SER A 50 8.27 -17.51 4.92
N ARG A 51 9.50 -17.79 5.37
CA ARG A 51 9.78 -19.01 6.16
C ARG A 51 9.33 -18.88 7.61
N TYR A 52 9.27 -17.65 8.13
CA TYR A 52 8.94 -17.37 9.54
C TYR A 52 7.43 -17.27 9.77
N LEU A 53 6.69 -16.82 8.75
CA LEU A 53 5.24 -16.65 8.79
C LEU A 53 4.61 -17.36 7.58
N PRO A 54 4.69 -18.71 7.52
CA PRO A 54 4.21 -19.47 6.38
C PRO A 54 2.72 -19.23 6.11
N GLN A 55 1.91 -18.93 7.13
CA GLN A 55 0.49 -18.60 6.97
C GLN A 55 0.23 -17.36 6.10
N PHE A 56 1.23 -16.50 5.88
CA PHE A 56 1.15 -15.36 4.97
C PHE A 56 1.83 -15.59 3.64
N ASN A 57 2.28 -16.82 3.35
CA ASN A 57 2.63 -17.22 2.00
C ASN A 57 1.40 -17.07 1.10
N GLN A 58 1.60 -16.67 -0.15
CA GLN A 58 0.49 -16.39 -1.07
C GLN A 58 -0.53 -17.53 -1.18
N HIS A 59 -0.06 -18.78 -1.24
CA HIS A 59 -0.95 -19.93 -1.34
C HIS A 59 -1.86 -20.06 -0.10
N ASP A 60 -1.25 -20.17 1.08
CA ASP A 60 -1.96 -20.40 2.35
C ASP A 60 -2.86 -19.21 2.70
N LEU A 61 -2.39 -17.99 2.45
CA LEU A 61 -3.17 -16.77 2.65
C LEU A 61 -4.38 -16.72 1.71
N ARG A 62 -4.20 -17.08 0.43
CA ARG A 62 -5.30 -17.14 -0.54
C ARG A 62 -6.38 -18.11 -0.07
N GLU A 63 -5.99 -19.33 0.28
CA GLU A 63 -6.94 -20.34 0.76
C GLU A 63 -7.71 -19.86 2.00
N ALA A 64 -7.00 -19.26 2.96
CA ALA A 64 -7.61 -18.76 4.19
C ALA A 64 -8.65 -17.66 3.94
N VAL A 65 -8.34 -16.66 3.09
CA VAL A 65 -9.24 -15.53 2.85
C VAL A 65 -10.39 -15.90 1.92
N GLU A 66 -10.14 -16.72 0.89
CA GLU A 66 -11.19 -17.21 -0.01
C GLU A 66 -12.15 -18.14 0.73
N GLY A 67 -11.65 -18.96 1.66
CA GLY A 67 -12.46 -19.77 2.58
C GLY A 67 -13.37 -18.94 3.51
N ALA A 68 -12.99 -17.70 3.80
CA ALA A 68 -13.80 -16.73 4.54
C ALA A 68 -14.70 -15.86 3.63
N GLY A 69 -14.78 -16.15 2.33
CA GLY A 69 -15.60 -15.40 1.37
C GLY A 69 -14.96 -14.10 0.85
N ILE A 70 -13.70 -13.84 1.17
CA ILE A 70 -12.95 -12.65 0.73
C ILE A 70 -12.14 -13.03 -0.51
N ARG A 71 -12.32 -12.31 -1.62
CA ARG A 71 -11.53 -12.60 -2.84
C ARG A 71 -10.07 -12.21 -2.64
N TYR A 72 -9.14 -13.05 -3.08
CA TYR A 72 -7.73 -12.71 -3.12
C TYR A 72 -7.29 -12.31 -4.53
N VAL A 73 -6.65 -11.15 -4.67
CA VAL A 73 -6.04 -10.72 -5.94
C VAL A 73 -4.59 -10.31 -5.69
N PHE A 74 -3.69 -10.90 -6.46
CA PHE A 74 -2.28 -10.54 -6.40
C PHE A 74 -1.99 -9.31 -7.26
N PHE A 75 -1.37 -8.30 -6.64
CA PHE A 75 -0.94 -7.04 -7.25
C PHE A 75 0.57 -6.79 -7.05
N GLY A 76 1.30 -7.72 -6.44
CA GLY A 76 2.74 -7.56 -6.19
C GLY A 76 3.58 -7.38 -7.45
N ASP A 77 3.06 -7.82 -8.60
CA ASP A 77 3.67 -7.52 -9.90
C ASP A 77 3.57 -6.03 -10.24
N SER A 78 2.45 -5.36 -9.99
CA SER A 78 2.18 -4.01 -10.51
C SER A 78 2.29 -2.92 -9.46
N LEU A 79 1.95 -3.23 -8.20
CA LEU A 79 1.91 -2.32 -7.06
C LEU A 79 2.91 -2.73 -5.96
N GLY A 80 3.82 -3.66 -6.27
CA GLY A 80 4.87 -4.12 -5.37
C GLY A 80 5.88 -3.02 -5.02
N GLY A 81 6.30 -2.95 -3.76
CA GLY A 81 7.30 -1.98 -3.28
C GLY A 81 8.76 -2.31 -3.63
N ARG A 82 9.03 -3.46 -4.26
CA ARG A 82 10.37 -3.90 -4.68
C ARG A 82 10.37 -4.28 -6.17
N PRO A 83 10.46 -3.30 -7.09
CA PRO A 83 10.46 -3.61 -8.51
C PRO A 83 11.74 -4.40 -8.90
N PRO A 84 11.69 -5.32 -9.86
CA PRO A 84 12.87 -6.09 -10.28
C PRO A 84 13.89 -5.27 -11.08
N GLU A 85 13.48 -4.16 -11.70
CA GLU A 85 14.33 -3.39 -12.60
C GLU A 85 15.23 -2.41 -11.83
N ALA A 86 16.55 -2.46 -12.11
CA ALA A 86 17.55 -1.69 -11.37
C ALA A 86 17.40 -0.16 -11.48
N HIS A 87 16.81 0.35 -12.55
CA HIS A 87 16.63 1.79 -12.77
C HIS A 87 15.63 2.45 -11.80
N PHE A 88 14.84 1.64 -11.07
CA PHE A 88 13.98 2.13 -10.00
C PHE A 88 14.72 2.31 -8.67
N TYR A 89 16.02 2.02 -8.59
CA TYR A 89 16.79 2.16 -7.35
C TYR A 89 17.75 3.34 -7.43
N ASP A 90 17.91 4.06 -6.31
CA ASP A 90 19.03 4.96 -6.12
C ASP A 90 20.31 4.20 -5.76
N GLU A 91 21.45 4.90 -5.71
CA GLU A 91 22.76 4.32 -5.38
C GLU A 91 22.80 3.68 -3.98
N ALA A 92 21.91 4.11 -3.07
CA ALA A 92 21.77 3.56 -1.73
C ALA A 92 20.75 2.40 -1.64
N GLY A 93 20.15 2.00 -2.77
CA GLY A 93 19.20 0.89 -2.86
C GLY A 93 17.79 1.23 -2.37
N HIS A 94 17.44 2.51 -2.26
CA HIS A 94 16.06 2.94 -2.04
C HIS A 94 15.31 2.95 -3.36
N VAL A 95 14.04 2.59 -3.31
CA VAL A 95 13.18 2.58 -4.49
C VAL A 95 12.66 3.97 -4.76
N ARG A 96 12.91 4.46 -5.96
CA ARG A 96 12.46 5.73 -6.53
C ARG A 96 10.97 5.66 -6.87
N TYR A 97 10.13 6.01 -5.90
CA TYR A 97 8.68 5.99 -6.06
C TYR A 97 8.18 7.00 -7.09
N ASP A 98 8.86 8.12 -7.25
CA ASP A 98 8.66 9.06 -8.36
C ASP A 98 8.72 8.35 -9.73
N ARG A 99 9.76 7.55 -9.96
CA ARG A 99 9.92 6.78 -11.20
C ARG A 99 8.92 5.63 -11.32
N MET A 100 8.64 4.93 -10.22
CA MET A 100 7.66 3.83 -10.24
C MET A 100 6.26 4.30 -10.59
N ALA A 101 5.82 5.41 -9.99
CA ALA A 101 4.50 5.99 -10.22
C ALA A 101 4.29 6.40 -11.69
N GLU A 102 5.38 6.78 -12.36
CA GLU A 102 5.39 7.09 -13.80
C GLU A 102 5.37 5.84 -14.69
N SER A 103 5.54 4.62 -14.19
CA SER A 103 5.57 3.42 -15.03
C SER A 103 4.17 2.98 -15.49
N ASP A 104 4.05 2.50 -16.73
CA ASP A 104 2.77 1.98 -17.25
C ASP A 104 2.27 0.79 -16.43
N ARG A 105 3.19 -0.07 -15.97
CA ARG A 105 2.90 -1.24 -15.14
C ARG A 105 2.19 -0.83 -13.84
N PHE A 106 2.71 0.20 -13.17
CA PHE A 106 2.12 0.73 -11.94
C PHE A 106 0.78 1.42 -12.21
N ARG A 107 0.73 2.31 -13.21
CA ARG A 107 -0.51 3.03 -13.59
C ARG A 107 -1.65 2.06 -13.93
N ASN A 108 -1.35 0.96 -14.65
CA ASN A 108 -2.31 -0.10 -14.94
C ASN A 108 -2.76 -0.85 -13.68
N GLY A 109 -1.87 -1.08 -12.71
CA GLY A 109 -2.22 -1.67 -11.42
C GLY A 109 -3.20 -0.79 -10.63
N VAL A 110 -2.92 0.51 -10.55
CA VAL A 110 -3.79 1.50 -9.89
C VAL A 110 -5.17 1.54 -10.55
N GLU A 111 -5.24 1.60 -11.87
CA GLU A 111 -6.54 1.61 -12.58
C GLU A 111 -7.35 0.33 -12.38
N LYS A 112 -6.70 -0.84 -12.28
CA LYS A 112 -7.39 -2.10 -11.94
C LYS A 112 -7.98 -2.05 -10.53
N LEU A 113 -7.21 -1.54 -9.56
CA LEU A 113 -7.67 -1.36 -8.18
C LEU A 113 -8.87 -0.39 -8.11
N LEU A 114 -8.74 0.77 -8.74
CA LEU A 114 -9.79 1.80 -8.82
C LEU A 114 -11.05 1.27 -9.50
N ARG A 115 -10.91 0.49 -10.58
CA ARG A 115 -12.06 -0.15 -11.25
C ARG A 115 -12.80 -1.09 -10.32
N GLY A 116 -12.09 -1.86 -9.50
CA GLY A 116 -12.72 -2.72 -8.49
C GLY A 116 -13.49 -1.89 -7.46
N ALA A 117 -12.84 -0.86 -6.90
CA ALA A 117 -13.45 0.02 -5.91
C ALA A 117 -14.69 0.75 -6.47
N ARG A 118 -14.61 1.30 -7.69
CA ARG A 118 -15.73 1.98 -8.39
C ARG A 118 -16.92 1.06 -8.67
N ARG A 119 -16.72 -0.27 -8.68
CA ARG A 119 -17.80 -1.27 -8.79
C ARG A 119 -18.46 -1.58 -7.44
N GLY A 120 -18.10 -0.86 -6.38
CA GLY A 120 -18.64 -1.04 -5.04
C GLY A 120 -17.89 -2.07 -4.20
N LEU A 121 -16.75 -2.59 -4.66
CA LEU A 121 -15.96 -3.53 -3.87
C LEU A 121 -15.18 -2.79 -2.79
N ARG A 122 -15.31 -3.25 -1.54
CA ARG A 122 -14.47 -2.81 -0.44
C ARG A 122 -13.15 -3.56 -0.48
N ILE A 123 -12.12 -2.90 -1.02
CA ILE A 123 -10.80 -3.51 -1.25
C ILE A 123 -9.83 -3.10 -0.15
N ALA A 124 -9.12 -4.07 0.43
CA ALA A 124 -8.00 -3.83 1.33
C ALA A 124 -6.66 -4.16 0.66
N MET A 125 -5.73 -3.21 0.61
CA MET A 125 -4.34 -3.44 0.18
C MET A 125 -3.52 -4.05 1.32
N LEU A 126 -2.96 -5.23 1.11
CA LEU A 126 -2.15 -5.94 2.09
C LEU A 126 -0.66 -5.69 1.89
N CYS A 127 0.05 -5.38 2.98
CA CYS A 127 1.51 -5.47 3.05
C CYS A 127 2.00 -6.16 4.34
N SER A 128 3.32 -6.25 4.51
CA SER A 128 3.97 -6.91 5.66
C SER A 128 4.12 -6.01 6.88
N GLU A 129 4.43 -4.73 6.70
CA GLU A 129 4.61 -3.78 7.80
C GLU A 129 3.27 -3.50 8.49
N GLU A 130 3.26 -3.39 9.83
CA GLU A 130 2.07 -2.97 10.57
C GLU A 130 1.77 -1.49 10.28
N ASP A 131 2.77 -0.64 10.45
CA ASP A 131 2.65 0.81 10.32
C ASP A 131 2.57 1.22 8.84
N PRO A 132 1.45 1.84 8.39
CA PRO A 132 1.33 2.33 7.03
C PRO A 132 2.37 3.40 6.71
N LEU A 133 2.77 4.26 7.65
CA LEU A 133 3.61 5.43 7.38
C LEU A 133 5.02 5.09 6.91
N VAL A 134 5.47 3.86 7.16
CA VAL A 134 6.78 3.37 6.73
C VAL A 134 6.69 2.35 5.58
N CYS A 135 5.49 2.12 5.06
CA CYS A 135 5.18 1.06 4.11
C CYS A 135 4.88 1.62 2.70
N HIS A 136 5.26 0.88 1.65
CA HIS A 136 4.96 1.30 0.27
C HIS A 136 3.46 1.35 -0.03
N ARG A 137 2.63 0.58 0.69
CA ARG A 137 1.17 0.60 0.52
C ARG A 137 0.59 2.00 0.78
N HIS A 138 1.24 2.79 1.65
CA HIS A 138 0.92 4.19 1.88
C HIS A 138 1.81 5.11 1.04
N LEU A 139 3.12 5.01 1.24
CA LEU A 139 4.11 5.95 0.71
C LEU A 139 4.09 6.03 -0.82
N LEU A 140 3.75 4.95 -1.52
CA LEU A 140 3.66 4.89 -2.97
C LEU A 140 2.19 4.80 -3.41
N VAL A 141 1.49 3.70 -3.06
CA VAL A 141 0.16 3.42 -3.63
C VAL A 141 -0.89 4.37 -3.05
N GLY A 142 -0.97 4.47 -1.73
CA GLY A 142 -1.90 5.39 -1.04
C GLY A 142 -1.73 6.84 -1.47
N ARG A 143 -0.49 7.32 -1.53
CA ARG A 143 -0.17 8.67 -2.03
C ARG A 143 -0.70 8.93 -3.44
N VAL A 144 -0.56 7.97 -4.37
CA VAL A 144 -1.09 8.12 -5.73
C VAL A 144 -2.62 8.11 -5.73
N LEU A 145 -3.25 7.21 -4.98
CA LEU A 145 -4.70 7.14 -4.85
C LEU A 145 -5.29 8.48 -4.35
N GLU A 146 -4.68 9.06 -3.32
CA GLU A 146 -5.13 10.32 -2.73
C GLU A 146 -4.83 11.51 -3.62
N LYS A 147 -3.56 11.73 -3.96
CA LYS A 147 -3.11 12.96 -4.62
C LYS A 147 -3.53 13.03 -6.09
N HIS A 148 -3.63 11.89 -6.78
CA HIS A 148 -3.91 11.89 -8.22
C HIS A 148 -5.34 11.45 -8.56
N HIS A 149 -6.02 10.74 -7.66
CA HIS A 149 -7.36 10.21 -7.92
C HIS A 149 -8.44 10.65 -6.92
N GLY A 150 -8.09 11.41 -5.87
CA GLY A 150 -9.05 11.90 -4.87
C GLY A 150 -9.72 10.76 -4.08
N VAL A 151 -9.04 9.62 -3.96
CA VAL A 151 -9.51 8.45 -3.24
C VAL A 151 -9.03 8.52 -1.80
N LEU A 152 -9.93 8.34 -0.85
CA LEU A 152 -9.56 8.25 0.56
C LEU A 152 -8.90 6.90 0.84
N THR A 153 -7.86 6.90 1.67
CA THR A 153 -7.36 5.65 2.23
C THR A 153 -7.69 5.50 3.70
N ARG A 154 -8.04 4.27 4.10
CA ARG A 154 -8.30 3.89 5.49
C ARG A 154 -7.41 2.73 5.89
N HIS A 155 -6.64 2.89 6.96
CA HIS A 155 -5.70 1.91 7.47
C HIS A 155 -6.33 1.09 8.60
N LEU A 156 -6.55 -0.20 8.36
CA LEU A 156 -6.84 -1.19 9.40
C LEU A 156 -5.56 -1.51 10.16
N ARG A 157 -5.58 -1.23 11.45
CA ARG A 157 -4.48 -1.49 12.37
C ARG A 157 -4.66 -2.84 13.05
N GLY A 158 -3.59 -3.37 13.62
CA GLY A 158 -3.59 -4.69 14.27
C GLY A 158 -4.53 -4.78 15.48
N ASP A 159 -4.92 -3.65 16.08
CA ASP A 159 -5.85 -3.58 17.21
C ASP A 159 -7.33 -3.50 16.79
N GLY A 160 -7.63 -3.50 15.48
CA GLY A 160 -8.99 -3.36 14.96
C GLY A 160 -9.42 -1.92 14.67
N THR A 161 -8.59 -0.92 15.00
CA THR A 161 -8.90 0.47 14.67
C THR A 161 -8.74 0.72 13.16
N ALA A 162 -9.57 1.62 12.65
CA ALA A 162 -9.54 2.05 11.26
C ALA A 162 -9.27 3.56 11.21
N GLN A 163 -8.04 3.92 10.84
CA GLN A 163 -7.55 5.30 10.81
C GLN A 163 -7.55 5.84 9.38
N SER A 164 -7.90 7.10 9.19
CA SER A 164 -7.59 7.86 7.98
C SER A 164 -6.09 8.14 7.87
N THR A 165 -5.64 8.58 6.69
CA THR A 165 -4.27 9.03 6.47
C THR A 165 -3.90 10.18 7.40
N GLU A 166 -4.79 11.15 7.56
CA GLU A 166 -4.57 12.32 8.41
C GLU A 166 -4.43 11.93 9.88
N GLU A 167 -5.24 10.98 10.36
CA GLU A 167 -5.12 10.44 11.73
C GLU A 167 -3.83 9.66 11.92
N ALA A 168 -3.36 8.93 10.90
CA ALA A 168 -2.11 8.18 10.97
C ALA A 168 -0.90 9.14 11.01
N GLU A 169 -0.85 10.12 10.11
CA GLU A 169 0.25 11.10 10.00
C GLU A 169 0.32 12.04 11.22
N GLY A 170 -0.80 12.25 11.91
CA GLY A 170 -0.88 13.16 13.05
C GLY A 170 -0.87 14.64 12.62
N PRO A 171 -0.89 15.57 13.59
CA PRO A 171 -0.86 17.00 13.27
C PRO A 171 0.44 17.35 12.53
N PRO A 172 0.40 18.22 11.50
CA PRO A 172 1.61 18.70 10.87
C PRO A 172 2.50 19.36 11.94
N PRO A 173 3.83 19.24 11.82
CA PRO A 173 4.73 19.89 12.75
C PRO A 173 4.40 21.40 12.82
N PRO A 174 4.46 22.03 14.01
CA PRO A 174 4.21 23.46 14.14
C PRO A 174 5.15 24.20 13.19
N GLN A 175 4.54 24.96 12.27
CA GLN A 175 5.16 25.64 11.13
C GLN A 175 6.66 25.91 11.30
N ALA A 176 7.50 25.18 10.55
CA ALA A 176 8.82 25.69 10.19
C ALA A 176 8.60 27.03 9.47
N SER A 177 9.39 28.02 9.85
CA SER A 177 9.19 29.43 9.54
C SER A 177 8.89 29.71 8.07
N LEU A 178 8.04 30.72 7.85
CA LEU A 178 7.65 31.35 6.58
C LEU A 178 8.82 31.86 5.69
N PHE A 179 10.07 31.51 6.02
CA PHE A 179 11.31 32.01 5.42
C PHE A 179 12.42 30.93 5.34
N ASP A 180 12.09 29.66 5.10
CA ASP A 180 13.10 28.74 4.58
C ASP A 180 13.15 28.86 3.05
N ASP A 181 13.92 29.83 2.56
CA ASP A 181 14.48 29.85 1.19
C ASP A 181 15.45 28.67 1.03
N THR A 182 14.92 27.45 1.09
CA THR A 182 15.64 26.24 0.72
C THR A 182 15.25 25.91 -0.70
N ASP A 183 16.08 26.40 -1.64
CA ASP A 183 16.23 25.97 -3.03
C ASP A 183 15.08 25.05 -3.52
N GLU A 184 14.05 25.65 -4.13
CA GLU A 184 12.91 24.92 -4.73
C GLU A 184 13.34 23.89 -5.80
N GLU A 185 14.61 23.86 -6.15
CA GLU A 185 15.23 22.91 -7.07
C GLU A 185 15.98 21.75 -6.37
N GLY A 186 16.42 21.93 -5.12
CA GLY A 186 17.11 20.91 -4.31
C GLY A 186 16.18 20.09 -3.41
N ALA A 187 15.01 20.64 -3.06
CA ALA A 187 14.05 20.04 -2.13
C ALA A 187 12.91 19.25 -2.78
N ARG A 188 13.07 18.80 -4.03
CA ARG A 188 12.41 17.59 -4.56
C ARG A 188 12.94 16.34 -3.83
N HIS A 189 13.01 16.40 -2.51
CA HIS A 189 13.47 15.37 -1.58
C HIS A 189 12.82 14.06 -1.99
N ALA A 190 13.65 13.18 -2.56
CA ALA A 190 13.25 12.09 -3.42
C ALA A 190 12.07 11.32 -2.83
N TRP A 191 10.92 11.35 -3.52
CA TRP A 191 9.81 10.46 -3.21
C TRP A 191 10.29 9.03 -3.42
N LYS A 192 10.66 8.35 -2.32
CA LYS A 192 11.33 7.05 -2.33
C LYS A 192 11.00 6.21 -1.10
N SER A 193 11.42 4.95 -1.08
CA SER A 193 11.29 4.09 0.09
C SER A 193 12.12 4.61 1.27
N ILE A 194 11.61 4.45 2.50
CA ILE A 194 12.35 4.82 3.72
C ILE A 194 13.54 3.89 3.94
N PRO A 195 13.37 2.55 4.02
CA PRO A 195 14.50 1.64 4.02
C PRO A 195 15.01 1.39 2.60
N SER A 196 16.29 1.05 2.49
CA SER A 196 16.82 0.34 1.32
C SER A 196 16.18 -1.04 1.24
N VAL A 197 15.70 -1.41 0.06
CA VAL A 197 15.00 -2.69 -0.17
C VAL A 197 15.69 -3.56 -1.21
N LEU A 198 16.83 -3.11 -1.73
CA LEU A 198 17.68 -3.91 -2.60
C LEU A 198 18.20 -5.13 -1.84
N ARG A 199 18.10 -6.31 -2.45
CA ARG A 199 18.67 -7.53 -1.86
C ARG A 199 20.18 -7.36 -1.72
N LYS A 200 20.71 -7.56 -0.51
CA LYS A 200 22.15 -7.82 -0.34
C LYS A 200 22.47 -9.10 -1.11
N ARG A 201 23.29 -9.02 -2.17
CA ARG A 201 23.80 -10.21 -2.83
C ARG A 201 24.61 -11.00 -1.81
N THR A 202 24.26 -12.26 -1.56
CA THR A 202 25.18 -13.20 -0.91
C THR A 202 26.38 -13.35 -1.84
N PRO A 203 27.63 -13.11 -1.38
CA PRO A 203 28.80 -13.43 -2.19
C PRO A 203 28.74 -14.90 -2.60
N PRO A 204 29.18 -15.28 -3.82
CA PRO A 204 29.35 -16.69 -4.15
C PRO A 204 30.23 -17.32 -3.08
N GLY A 205 29.74 -18.38 -2.44
CA GLY A 205 30.45 -19.07 -1.38
C GLY A 205 31.82 -19.50 -1.90
N PHE A 206 32.87 -19.13 -1.17
CA PHE A 206 34.19 -19.75 -1.35
C PHE A 206 34.03 -21.24 -1.04
N SER A 207 33.93 -22.08 -2.08
CA SER A 207 34.24 -23.50 -1.99
C SER A 207 35.75 -23.60 -1.80
N GLY A 208 36.19 -23.76 -0.56
CA GLY A 208 37.55 -24.20 -0.27
C GLY A 208 37.65 -25.69 -0.60
N ASP A 209 38.56 -26.02 -1.52
CA ASP A 209 39.15 -27.36 -1.68
C ASP A 209 39.98 -27.73 -0.44
#